data_AF-A0A382BF69-F1
#
_entry.id   AF-A0A382BF69-F1
#
_cell.length_a   1.000
_cell.length_b   1.000
_cell.length_c   1.000
_cell.angle_alpha   90.00
_cell.angle_beta   90.00
_cell.angle_gamma   90.00
#
_symmetry.space_group_name_H-M   'P 1'
#
loop_
_entity.id
_entity.type
_entity.pdbx_description
1 polymer ?
#
loop_
_entity_poly.entity_id
_entity_poly.type
_entity_poly.pdbx_seq_one_letter_code
_entity_poly.pdbx_strand_id
1 'polypeptide(L)'
;MKTFLEYIKEDYSVNGFDGAGLSSSTIPYDIEDPIIQAKVNAILGHTAVSEFLNPQAAIAQMESKLSLLGLHKKNSVEGHGEVQQEVISGSGELDLEFSLMGETIGKSVDTPFDELDHEEKVVTLKVKYEQLETGSFKVYGSLV
;
A
#
# COMPACT_ATOMS: atom_id res chain seq x y z
N MET A 1 39.57 -28.78 9.23
CA MET A 1 38.32 -28.31 8.60
C MET A 1 37.71 -27.29 9.54
N LYS A 2 37.23 -26.15 9.02
CA LYS A 2 36.58 -25.13 9.86
C LYS A 2 35.25 -25.64 10.37
N THR A 3 34.83 -25.17 11.53
CA THR A 3 33.49 -25.43 12.06
C THR A 3 32.44 -24.58 11.35
N PHE A 4 31.19 -25.03 11.35
CA PHE A 4 30.07 -24.30 10.74
C PHE A 4 29.91 -22.88 11.32
N LEU A 5 30.14 -22.72 12.62
CA LEU A 5 30.09 -21.43 13.31
C LEU A 5 31.22 -20.47 12.88
N GLU A 6 32.39 -20.99 12.54
CA GLU A 6 33.50 -20.18 12.00
C GLU A 6 33.23 -19.75 10.56
N TYR A 7 32.52 -20.57 9.78
CA TYR A 7 32.14 -20.24 8.39
C TYR A 7 31.16 -19.07 8.33
N ILE A 8 30.12 -19.05 9.19
CA ILE A 8 29.14 -17.96 9.23
C ILE A 8 29.77 -16.62 9.65
N LYS A 9 30.78 -16.64 10.53
CA LYS A 9 31.45 -15.42 10.98
C LYS A 9 32.45 -14.87 9.96
N GLU A 10 32.94 -15.71 9.05
CA GLU A 10 33.90 -15.30 8.02
C GLU A 10 33.24 -14.46 6.92
N ASP A 11 31.96 -14.72 6.62
CA ASP A 11 31.19 -14.04 5.57
C ASP A 11 30.81 -12.59 5.95
N TYR A 12 30.91 -12.23 7.24
CA TYR A 12 30.64 -10.87 7.72
C TYR A 12 31.83 -9.91 7.53
N SER A 13 32.99 -10.41 7.07
CA SER A 13 34.22 -9.61 6.87
C SER A 13 34.62 -9.50 5.40
N VAL A 14 33.67 -9.50 4.47
CA VAL A 14 33.95 -9.17 3.06
C VAL A 14 33.81 -7.66 2.85
N ASN A 15 34.91 -6.95 3.08
CA ASN A 15 35.16 -5.56 2.63
C ASN A 15 35.16 -5.48 1.08
N GLY A 16 34.02 -5.71 0.45
CA GLY A 16 33.89 -5.74 -1.01
C GLY A 16 32.49 -5.96 -1.57
N PHE A 17 31.49 -6.25 -0.72
CA PHE A 17 30.08 -6.35 -1.12
C PHE A 17 29.18 -5.22 -0.57
N ASP A 18 29.78 -4.14 -0.07
CA ASP A 18 29.07 -2.94 0.40
C ASP A 18 28.62 -2.03 -0.76
N GLY A 19 28.03 -2.64 -1.79
CA GLY A 19 27.73 -1.95 -3.06
C GLY A 19 26.78 -2.70 -4.01
N ALA A 20 26.18 -3.81 -3.59
CA ALA A 20 25.20 -4.52 -4.41
C ALA A 20 23.81 -3.87 -4.42
N GLY A 21 23.60 -2.70 -3.80
CA GLY A 21 22.29 -2.03 -3.78
C GLY A 21 21.15 -2.86 -3.16
N LEU A 22 21.48 -3.98 -2.50
CA LEU A 22 20.53 -4.88 -1.84
C LEU A 22 20.29 -4.51 -0.37
N SER A 23 21.06 -3.57 0.18
CA SER A 23 20.76 -2.94 1.47
C SER A 23 19.69 -1.86 1.29
N SER A 24 18.49 -2.26 0.84
CA SER A 24 17.32 -1.44 1.10
C SER A 24 17.09 -1.51 2.61
N SER A 25 17.76 -0.62 3.35
CA SER A 25 17.56 -0.47 4.80
C SER A 25 16.11 -0.08 5.11
N THR A 26 15.41 0.44 4.11
CA THR A 26 13.99 0.75 4.10
C THR A 26 13.21 -0.47 3.64
N ILE A 27 12.30 -0.93 4.47
CA ILE A 27 11.31 -1.95 4.10
C ILE A 27 10.34 -1.26 3.11
N PRO A 28 10.25 -1.69 1.83
CA PRO A 28 9.52 -0.94 0.79
C PRO A 28 8.02 -0.74 1.07
N TYR A 29 7.48 -1.51 1.99
CA TYR A 29 6.06 -1.60 2.32
C TYR A 29 5.76 -1.12 3.74
N ASP A 30 6.76 -0.63 4.48
CA ASP A 30 6.52 -0.11 5.82
C ASP A 30 5.90 1.30 5.72
N ILE A 31 4.60 1.40 6.00
CA ILE A 31 3.86 2.66 5.97
C ILE A 31 4.27 3.63 7.10
N GLU A 32 4.97 3.14 8.12
CA GLU A 32 5.51 3.98 9.19
C GLU A 32 6.86 4.59 8.78
N ASP A 33 7.51 4.07 7.72
CA ASP A 33 8.75 4.62 7.19
C ASP A 33 8.48 5.97 6.49
N PRO A 34 9.19 7.05 6.89
CA PRO A 34 8.99 8.39 6.32
C PRO A 34 9.22 8.46 4.81
N ILE A 35 10.07 7.58 4.24
CA ILE A 35 10.33 7.51 2.81
C ILE A 35 9.10 6.95 2.08
N ILE A 36 8.42 5.96 2.65
CA ILE A 36 7.21 5.38 2.06
C ILE A 36 6.04 6.36 2.21
N GLN A 37 5.90 7.03 3.35
CA GLN A 37 4.94 8.12 3.53
C GLN A 37 5.13 9.24 2.50
N ALA A 38 6.38 9.63 2.22
CA ALA A 38 6.67 10.63 1.18
C ALA A 38 6.23 10.16 -0.22
N LYS A 39 6.41 8.87 -0.55
CA LYS A 39 5.95 8.30 -1.83
C LYS A 39 4.43 8.27 -1.92
N VAL A 40 3.74 7.86 -0.86
CA VAL A 40 2.27 7.91 -0.78
C VAL A 40 1.79 9.35 -0.99
N ASN A 41 2.34 10.30 -0.24
CA ASN A 41 1.98 11.71 -0.36
C ASN A 41 2.26 12.28 -1.76
N ALA A 42 3.33 11.85 -2.42
CA ALA A 42 3.62 12.24 -3.79
C ALA A 42 2.59 11.68 -4.78
N ILE A 43 2.14 10.43 -4.59
CA ILE A 43 1.07 9.81 -5.41
C ILE A 43 -0.24 10.58 -5.24
N LEU A 44 -0.67 10.81 -3.99
CA LEU A 44 -1.92 11.50 -3.68
C LEU A 44 -1.86 12.98 -4.11
N GLY A 45 -0.73 13.64 -3.89
CA GLY A 45 -0.47 15.02 -4.29
C GLY A 45 -0.49 15.21 -5.81
N HIS A 46 0.07 14.26 -6.57
CA HIS A 46 0.01 14.29 -8.04
C HIS A 46 -1.44 14.21 -8.54
N THR A 47 -2.27 13.39 -7.92
CA THR A 47 -3.69 13.34 -8.26
C THR A 47 -4.41 14.62 -7.84
N ALA A 48 -4.10 15.21 -6.68
CA ALA A 48 -4.71 16.45 -6.21
C ALA A 48 -4.44 17.69 -7.07
N VAL A 49 -3.29 17.75 -7.77
CA VAL A 49 -2.98 18.84 -8.71
C VAL A 49 -3.60 18.64 -10.09
N SER A 50 -4.11 17.45 -10.38
CA SER A 50 -4.66 17.09 -11.68
C SER A 50 -6.18 17.29 -11.70
N GLU A 51 -6.70 17.67 -12.88
CA GLU A 51 -8.14 17.74 -13.12
C GLU A 51 -8.58 16.53 -13.95
N PHE A 52 -9.71 15.95 -13.56
CA PHE A 52 -10.23 14.73 -14.17
C PHE A 52 -11.63 14.96 -14.72
N LEU A 53 -11.89 14.46 -15.92
CA LEU A 53 -13.26 14.43 -16.46
C LEU A 53 -14.12 13.39 -15.74
N ASN A 54 -13.48 12.32 -15.25
CA ASN A 54 -14.14 11.25 -14.51
C ASN A 54 -13.42 11.04 -13.17
N PRO A 55 -14.07 11.32 -12.03
CA PRO A 55 -13.47 11.15 -10.72
C PRO A 55 -13.17 9.67 -10.41
N GLN A 56 -13.92 8.73 -10.99
CA GLN A 56 -13.63 7.29 -10.86
C GLN A 56 -12.29 6.92 -11.50
N ALA A 57 -11.93 7.56 -12.61
CA ALA A 57 -10.63 7.33 -13.25
C ALA A 57 -9.48 7.84 -12.38
N ALA A 58 -9.68 8.95 -11.65
CA ALA A 58 -8.71 9.47 -10.69
C ALA A 58 -8.50 8.49 -9.53
N ILE A 59 -9.59 7.94 -8.98
CA ILE A 59 -9.55 6.95 -7.90
C ILE A 59 -8.84 5.68 -8.36
N ALA A 60 -9.18 5.16 -9.55
CA ALA A 60 -8.51 4.00 -10.13
C ALA A 60 -7.00 4.24 -10.36
N GLN A 61 -6.61 5.48 -10.72
CA GLN A 61 -5.22 5.85 -10.83
C GLN A 61 -4.50 5.90 -9.48
N MET A 62 -5.17 6.39 -8.42
CA MET A 62 -4.63 6.31 -7.05
C MET A 62 -4.44 4.85 -6.65
N GLU A 63 -5.46 4.02 -6.82
CA GLU A 63 -5.43 2.59 -6.50
C GLU A 63 -4.28 1.86 -7.19
N SER A 64 -4.15 2.04 -8.51
CA SER A 64 -3.07 1.40 -9.30
C SER A 64 -1.67 1.84 -8.89
N LYS A 65 -1.50 3.06 -8.36
CA LYS A 65 -0.19 3.55 -7.88
C LYS A 65 0.09 3.08 -6.47
N LEU A 66 -0.93 3.05 -5.60
CA LEU A 66 -0.82 2.54 -4.24
C LEU A 66 -0.54 1.03 -4.22
N SER A 67 -1.10 0.27 -5.17
CA SER A 67 -0.81 -1.17 -5.30
C SER A 67 0.67 -1.47 -5.59
N LEU A 68 1.39 -0.56 -6.26
CA LEU A 68 2.84 -0.69 -6.47
C LEU A 68 3.64 -0.54 -5.17
N LEU A 69 3.05 0.11 -4.15
CA LEU A 69 3.58 0.22 -2.80
C LEU A 69 3.02 -0.88 -1.88
N GLY A 70 2.37 -1.91 -2.44
CA GLY A 70 1.85 -3.03 -1.66
C GLY A 70 0.54 -2.75 -0.91
N LEU A 71 -0.10 -1.61 -1.16
CA LEU A 71 -1.42 -1.27 -0.64
C LEU A 71 -2.47 -1.75 -1.63
N HIS A 72 -3.15 -2.83 -1.30
CA HIS A 72 -4.18 -3.41 -2.15
C HIS A 72 -5.55 -3.04 -1.60
N LYS A 73 -6.44 -2.52 -2.45
CA LYS A 73 -7.81 -2.23 -2.05
C LYS A 73 -8.44 -3.51 -1.51
N LYS A 74 -8.97 -3.47 -0.29
CA LYS A 74 -9.76 -4.56 0.25
C LYS A 74 -11.07 -4.53 -0.50
N ASN A 75 -11.17 -5.37 -1.53
CA ASN A 75 -12.44 -5.56 -2.20
C ASN A 75 -13.41 -6.04 -1.11
N SER A 76 -14.51 -5.33 -0.87
CA SER A 76 -15.61 -5.82 -0.05
C SER A 76 -16.24 -7.02 -0.77
N VAL A 77 -15.57 -8.18 -0.75
CA VAL A 77 -16.09 -9.42 -1.34
C VAL A 77 -16.87 -10.16 -0.28
N GLU A 78 -18.01 -9.59 0.12
CA GLU A 78 -19.14 -10.41 0.54
C GLU A 78 -20.00 -10.66 -0.70
N GLY A 79 -19.57 -11.64 -1.51
CA GLY A 79 -20.34 -12.15 -2.63
C GLY A 79 -19.83 -11.70 -4.00
N HIS A 80 -19.94 -12.62 -4.95
CA HIS A 80 -19.78 -12.34 -6.38
C HIS A 80 -20.74 -11.21 -6.78
N GLY A 81 -20.24 -9.98 -6.82
CA GLY A 81 -21.04 -8.79 -7.08
C GLY A 81 -20.17 -7.72 -7.69
N GLU A 82 -20.61 -7.21 -8.82
CA GLU A 82 -20.04 -6.07 -9.52
C GLU A 82 -19.57 -5.01 -8.52
N VAL A 83 -18.33 -4.52 -8.69
CA VAL A 83 -17.82 -3.34 -7.99
C VAL A 83 -18.91 -2.29 -8.13
N GLN A 84 -19.63 -1.98 -7.05
CA GLN A 84 -20.73 -1.03 -7.10
C GLN A 84 -20.12 0.27 -7.61
N GLN A 85 -20.36 0.55 -8.89
CA GLN A 85 -19.88 1.71 -9.57
C GLN A 85 -20.78 2.84 -9.08
N GLU A 86 -20.54 3.30 -7.86
CA GLU A 86 -21.21 4.46 -7.31
C GLU A 86 -21.04 5.57 -8.34
N VAL A 87 -22.16 6.03 -8.88
CA VAL A 87 -22.19 7.12 -9.85
C VAL A 87 -21.77 8.37 -9.09
N ILE A 88 -20.46 8.62 -9.08
CA ILE A 88 -19.89 9.80 -8.48
C ILE A 88 -20.40 10.99 -9.30
N SER A 89 -21.25 11.80 -8.68
CA SER A 89 -21.79 13.03 -9.26
C SER A 89 -21.79 14.14 -8.21
N GLY A 90 -21.42 15.35 -8.63
CA GLY A 90 -21.25 16.47 -7.71
C GLY A 90 -19.98 16.35 -6.86
N SER A 91 -20.08 16.78 -5.60
CA SER A 91 -18.99 16.73 -4.63
C SER A 91 -19.33 15.76 -3.50
N GLY A 92 -18.34 15.03 -3.01
CA GLY A 92 -18.56 14.01 -2.00
C GLY A 92 -17.27 13.45 -1.42
N GLU A 93 -17.43 12.54 -0.48
CA GLU A 93 -16.35 11.87 0.23
C GLU A 93 -16.58 10.36 0.18
N LEU A 94 -15.51 9.59 0.05
CA LEU A 94 -15.50 8.14 -0.05
C LEU A 94 -14.36 7.60 0.80
N ASP A 95 -14.67 6.65 1.67
CA ASP A 95 -13.66 5.93 2.44
C ASP A 95 -13.37 4.58 1.76
N LEU A 96 -12.10 4.35 1.42
CA LEU A 96 -11.63 3.12 0.79
C LEU A 96 -10.69 2.38 1.73
N GLU A 97 -10.95 1.11 2.00
CA GLU A 97 -10.07 0.28 2.80
C GLU A 97 -8.98 -0.36 1.94
N PHE A 98 -7.74 -0.32 2.42
CA PHE A 98 -6.59 -0.94 1.79
C PHE A 98 -5.90 -1.88 2.78
N SER A 99 -5.54 -3.07 2.31
CA SER A 99 -4.76 -4.06 3.04
C SER A 99 -3.30 -3.99 2.58
N LEU A 100 -2.37 -3.93 3.55
CA LEU A 100 -0.94 -3.94 3.29
C LEU A 100 -0.47 -5.38 3.10
N MET A 101 -0.01 -5.72 1.91
CA MET A 101 0.44 -7.08 1.53
C MET A 101 -0.62 -8.19 1.68
N GLY A 102 -1.88 -7.84 1.96
CA GLY A 102 -2.96 -8.80 2.16
C GLY A 102 -2.87 -9.49 3.53
N GLU A 103 -3.54 -10.65 3.64
CA GLU A 103 -3.53 -11.47 4.85
C GLU A 103 -2.27 -12.34 4.89
N THR A 104 -1.47 -12.21 5.96
CA THR A 104 -0.40 -13.17 6.23
C THR A 104 -0.97 -14.29 7.10
N ILE A 105 -0.95 -15.50 6.55
CA ILE A 105 -1.41 -16.71 7.26
C ILE A 105 -0.18 -17.57 7.55
N GLY A 106 0.01 -17.93 8.80
CA GLY A 106 1.21 -18.64 9.21
C GLY A 106 1.10 -19.29 10.56
N LYS A 107 2.27 -19.60 11.12
CA LYS A 107 2.38 -20.22 12.43
C LYS A 107 3.61 -19.67 13.13
N SER A 108 3.41 -19.03 14.26
CA SER A 108 4.48 -18.56 15.14
C SER A 108 4.99 -19.71 16.02
N VAL A 109 6.09 -19.44 16.74
CA VAL A 109 6.71 -20.41 17.66
C VAL A 109 5.72 -20.83 18.76
N ASP A 110 4.85 -19.92 19.18
CA ASP A 110 3.91 -20.10 20.29
C ASP A 110 2.49 -20.51 19.87
N THR A 111 2.17 -20.52 18.58
CA THR A 111 0.84 -20.91 18.09
C THR A 111 0.59 -22.40 18.37
N PRO A 112 -0.57 -22.82 18.90
CA PRO A 112 -0.92 -24.23 19.05
C PRO A 112 -0.88 -25.01 17.71
N PHE A 113 -0.79 -26.35 17.76
CA PHE A 113 -0.69 -27.17 16.54
C PHE A 113 -1.94 -27.12 15.65
N ASP A 114 -3.10 -26.87 16.25
CA ASP A 114 -4.41 -26.89 15.57
C ASP A 114 -4.86 -25.48 15.12
N GLU A 115 -4.04 -24.45 15.32
CA GLU A 115 -4.36 -23.05 15.01
C GLU A 115 -3.34 -22.45 14.03
N LEU A 116 -3.81 -21.44 13.27
CA LEU A 116 -2.99 -20.61 12.38
C LEU A 116 -3.08 -19.16 12.86
N ASP A 117 -1.97 -18.44 12.73
CA ASP A 117 -1.95 -17.00 12.94
C ASP A 117 -2.46 -16.29 11.70
N HIS A 118 -3.23 -15.24 11.94
CA HIS A 118 -3.75 -14.35 10.90
C HIS A 118 -3.35 -12.92 11.27
N GLU A 119 -2.47 -12.32 10.48
CA GLU A 119 -2.10 -10.91 10.62
C GLU A 119 -2.50 -10.14 9.36
N GLU A 120 -3.31 -9.10 9.56
CA GLU A 120 -3.69 -8.17 8.50
C GLU A 120 -3.47 -6.74 9.01
N LYS A 121 -2.79 -5.92 8.21
CA LYS A 121 -2.66 -4.48 8.44
C LYS A 121 -3.54 -3.74 7.46
N VAL A 122 -4.62 -3.14 7.96
CA VAL A 122 -5.59 -2.37 7.16
C VAL A 122 -5.37 -0.88 7.40
N VAL A 123 -5.43 -0.09 6.33
CA VAL A 123 -5.39 1.37 6.34
C VAL A 123 -6.57 1.94 5.57
N THR A 124 -7.05 3.12 5.97
CA THR A 124 -8.20 3.75 5.29
C THR A 124 -7.73 4.93 4.46
N LEU A 125 -8.01 4.90 3.15
CA LEU A 125 -7.83 6.03 2.25
C LEU A 125 -9.14 6.84 2.19
N LYS A 126 -9.11 8.03 2.78
CA LYS A 126 -10.19 9.01 2.64
C LYS A 126 -10.02 9.75 1.33
N VAL A 127 -10.98 9.62 0.44
CA VAL A 127 -11.03 10.30 -0.86
C VAL A 127 -12.09 11.38 -0.82
N LYS A 128 -11.73 12.60 -1.19
CA LYS A 128 -12.67 13.70 -1.40
C LYS A 128 -12.63 14.12 -2.85
N TYR A 129 -13.79 14.26 -3.47
CA TYR A 129 -13.89 14.78 -4.83
C TYR A 129 -14.81 16.00 -4.88
N GLU A 130 -14.46 16.96 -5.72
CA GLU A 130 -15.25 18.16 -5.96
C GLU A 130 -15.42 18.38 -7.46
N GLN A 131 -16.62 18.79 -7.86
CA GLN A 131 -16.90 19.19 -9.24
C GLN A 131 -16.68 20.69 -9.40
N LEU A 132 -15.83 21.07 -10.35
CA LEU A 132 -15.54 22.45 -10.71
C LEU A 132 -16.60 23.00 -11.67
N GLU A 133 -16.70 24.33 -11.75
CA GLU A 133 -17.60 25.03 -12.69
C GLU A 133 -17.31 24.69 -14.17
N THR A 134 -16.08 24.26 -14.46
CA THR A 134 -15.66 23.78 -15.79
C THR A 134 -16.27 22.43 -16.16
N GLY A 135 -16.89 21.72 -15.22
CA GLY A 135 -17.37 20.35 -15.37
C GLY A 135 -16.33 19.28 -15.08
N SER A 136 -15.07 19.67 -14.83
CA SER A 136 -14.00 18.77 -14.37
C SER A 136 -14.12 18.49 -12.86
N PHE A 137 -13.39 17.47 -12.40
CA PHE A 137 -13.32 17.08 -11.00
C PHE A 137 -11.90 17.23 -10.45
N LYS A 138 -11.79 17.70 -9.22
CA LYS A 138 -10.58 17.53 -8.41
C LYS A 138 -10.79 16.42 -7.40
N VAL A 139 -9.75 15.63 -7.19
CA VAL A 139 -9.79 14.49 -6.29
C VAL A 139 -8.59 14.53 -5.36
N TYR A 140 -8.89 14.51 -4.07
CA TYR A 140 -7.95 14.56 -2.96
C TYR A 140 -7.98 13.22 -2.24
N GLY A 141 -6.83 12.79 -1.73
CA GLY A 141 -6.70 11.57 -0.93
C GLY A 141 -5.87 11.81 0.32
N SER A 142 -6.22 11.14 1.40
CA SER A 142 -5.42 11.08 2.64
C SER A 142 -5.50 9.67 3.23
N LEU A 143 -4.36 9.07 3.54
CA LEU A 143 -4.34 7.87 4.38
C LEU A 143 -4.57 8.27 5.84
N VAL A 144 -5.36 7.46 6.55
CA VAL A 144 -5.67 7.55 7.99
C VAL A 144 -5.43 6.20 8.64
#